data_AF-A0A015MC63-F1
#
_entry.id   AF-A0A015MC63-F1
#
_cell.length_a   1.000
_cell.length_b   1.000
_cell.length_c   1.000
_cell.angle_alpha   90.00
_cell.angle_beta   90.00
_cell.angle_gamma   90.00
#
_symmetry.space_group_name_H-M   'P 1'
#
loop_
_entity.id
_entity.type
_entity.pdbx_description
1 polymer ?
#
loop_
_entity_poly.entity_id
_entity_poly.type
_entity_poly.pdbx_seq_one_letter_code
_entity_poly.pdbx_strand_id
1 'polypeptide(L)'
;MVFLITYHDEKLRGKPKGIKQVLIEYEKWPPGGLILDCKECKEKIQDISRTTCCARQVIISLEPNFIAQKGAIKELIENAGHKCIFSPKFHCKLNFIERYWGVAKRYSCENCDYLWKGLQKIVYESLNSVNLTTIRKFSRKFWCYMDLCRKDIDRKLVEYAIKKYKSHRRIPECVLEELNKFTND
;
A
#
# COMPACT_ATOMS: atom_id res chain seq x y z
N MET A 1 -8.51 -17.11 -7.97
CA MET A 1 -9.77 -17.70 -8.47
C MET A 1 -9.76 -17.78 -9.99
N VAL A 2 -9.27 -18.90 -10.51
CA VAL A 2 -9.30 -19.20 -11.95
C VAL A 2 -10.12 -20.47 -12.16
N PHE A 3 -10.66 -20.68 -13.35
CA PHE A 3 -11.24 -21.98 -13.68
C PHE A 3 -10.15 -23.06 -13.64
N LEU A 4 -10.47 -24.19 -13.00
CA LEU A 4 -9.58 -25.34 -12.91
C LEU A 4 -9.20 -25.83 -14.32
N ILE A 5 -8.05 -26.49 -14.42
CA ILE A 5 -7.60 -27.13 -15.67
C ILE A 5 -8.58 -28.23 -16.10
N THR A 6 -9.38 -28.76 -15.18
CA THR A 6 -10.42 -29.76 -15.41
C THR A 6 -11.79 -29.16 -15.75
N TYR A 7 -11.92 -27.83 -15.89
CA TYR A 7 -13.21 -27.20 -16.16
C TYR A 7 -13.79 -27.65 -17.52
N HIS A 8 -15.12 -27.81 -17.57
CA HIS A 8 -15.83 -28.36 -18.74
C HIS A 8 -15.63 -27.52 -20.00
N ASP A 9 -15.55 -26.20 -19.88
CA ASP A 9 -15.24 -25.32 -21.01
C ASP A 9 -13.72 -25.11 -21.16
N GLU A 10 -13.15 -25.68 -22.20
CA GLU A 10 -11.73 -25.61 -22.51
C GLU A 10 -11.22 -24.17 -22.68
N LYS A 11 -12.07 -23.28 -23.22
CA LYS A 11 -11.69 -21.88 -23.47
C LYS A 11 -11.63 -21.06 -22.20
N LEU A 12 -12.20 -21.54 -21.11
CA LEU A 12 -12.24 -20.85 -19.81
C LEU A 12 -11.18 -21.35 -18.85
N ARG A 13 -10.55 -22.51 -19.09
CA ARG A 13 -9.48 -23.07 -18.25
C ARG A 13 -8.35 -22.05 -18.02
N GLY A 14 -7.94 -21.88 -16.76
CA GLY A 14 -6.90 -20.93 -16.37
C GLY A 14 -7.29 -19.45 -16.45
N LYS A 15 -8.48 -19.11 -16.98
CA LYS A 15 -8.95 -17.72 -17.00
C LYS A 15 -9.51 -17.30 -15.63
N PRO A 16 -9.36 -16.02 -15.27
CA PRO A 16 -9.96 -15.49 -14.04
C PRO A 16 -11.48 -15.58 -14.10
N LYS A 17 -12.09 -16.02 -13.00
CA LYS A 17 -13.55 -16.07 -12.88
C LYS A 17 -14.11 -14.66 -12.69
N GLY A 18 -15.22 -14.35 -13.37
CA GLY A 18 -15.96 -13.12 -13.15
C GLY A 18 -16.73 -13.15 -11.83
N ILE A 19 -17.03 -11.96 -11.29
CA ILE A 19 -17.76 -11.76 -10.02
C ILE A 19 -19.07 -12.56 -9.98
N LYS A 20 -19.84 -12.55 -11.06
CA LYS A 20 -21.09 -13.33 -11.16
C LYS A 20 -20.87 -14.82 -10.97
N GLN A 21 -19.87 -15.40 -11.65
CA GLN A 21 -19.58 -16.82 -11.58
C GLN A 21 -19.13 -17.23 -10.18
N VAL A 22 -18.29 -16.41 -9.55
CA VAL A 22 -17.85 -16.63 -8.17
C VAL A 22 -19.06 -16.60 -7.23
N LEU A 23 -19.96 -15.63 -7.36
CA LEU A 23 -21.15 -15.55 -6.51
C LEU A 23 -22.12 -16.72 -6.71
N ILE A 24 -22.22 -17.27 -7.92
CA ILE A 24 -23.02 -18.48 -8.20
C ILE A 24 -22.40 -19.69 -7.50
N GLU A 25 -21.09 -19.88 -7.59
CA GLU A 25 -20.38 -21.00 -6.95
C GLU A 25 -20.49 -20.98 -5.41
N TYR A 26 -20.64 -19.79 -4.83
CA TYR A 26 -20.84 -19.60 -3.39
C TYR A 26 -22.31 -19.54 -2.98
N GLU A 27 -23.26 -19.82 -3.89
CA GLU A 27 -24.72 -19.81 -3.65
C GLU A 27 -25.28 -18.46 -3.16
N LYS A 28 -24.65 -17.35 -3.56
CA LYS A 28 -24.95 -16.00 -3.06
C LYS A 28 -25.41 -15.05 -4.16
N TRP A 29 -25.66 -15.59 -5.35
CA TRP A 29 -26.29 -14.88 -6.45
C TRP A 29 -27.82 -15.01 -6.35
N PRO A 30 -28.57 -13.93 -6.07
CA PRO A 30 -30.01 -14.00 -5.92
C PRO A 30 -30.70 -14.24 -7.28
N PRO A 31 -31.90 -14.86 -7.28
CA PRO A 31 -32.63 -15.18 -8.51
C PRO A 31 -33.04 -13.93 -9.32
N GLY A 32 -33.23 -12.78 -8.65
CA GLY A 32 -33.51 -11.49 -9.29
C GLY A 32 -32.29 -10.81 -9.92
N GLY A 33 -31.09 -11.40 -9.82
CA GLY A 33 -29.84 -10.80 -10.26
C GLY A 33 -29.34 -9.68 -9.36
N LEU A 34 -28.07 -9.31 -9.53
CA LEU A 34 -27.45 -8.19 -8.83
C LEU A 34 -26.80 -7.25 -9.85
N ILE A 35 -26.88 -5.95 -9.56
CA ILE A 35 -26.09 -4.93 -10.25
C ILE A 35 -24.65 -5.03 -9.73
N LEU A 36 -23.67 -4.75 -10.60
CA LEU A 36 -22.25 -4.80 -10.25
C LEU A 36 -21.90 -3.84 -9.10
N ASP A 37 -22.26 -2.56 -9.26
CA ASP A 37 -22.03 -1.48 -8.30
C ASP A 37 -23.30 -0.63 -8.13
N CYS A 38 -23.71 -0.41 -6.88
CA CYS A 38 -24.78 0.54 -6.54
C CYS A 38 -24.27 1.99 -6.54
N LYS A 39 -25.14 3.00 -6.71
CA LYS A 39 -24.72 4.43 -6.69
C LYS A 39 -24.00 4.80 -5.38
N GLU A 40 -24.55 4.38 -4.25
CA GLU A 40 -24.02 4.65 -2.91
C GLU A 40 -22.66 3.96 -2.67
N CYS A 41 -22.47 2.79 -3.28
CA CYS A 41 -21.23 2.01 -3.26
C CYS A 41 -20.13 2.68 -4.10
N LYS A 42 -20.51 3.36 -5.19
CA LYS A 42 -19.58 4.16 -6.01
C LYS A 42 -19.10 5.40 -5.25
N GLU A 43 -19.97 5.98 -4.41
CA GLU A 43 -19.68 7.17 -3.60
C GLU A 43 -18.96 6.85 -2.28
N LYS A 44 -18.63 5.56 -2.01
CA LYS A 44 -17.91 5.10 -0.81
C LYS A 44 -18.60 5.46 0.52
N ILE A 45 -19.93 5.57 0.53
CA ILE A 45 -20.69 5.73 1.76
C ILE A 45 -20.65 4.38 2.50
N GLN A 46 -19.87 4.30 3.58
CA GLN A 46 -19.74 3.09 4.37
C GLN A 46 -20.93 2.95 5.32
N ASP A 47 -21.94 2.23 4.89
CA ASP A 47 -23.02 1.78 5.75
C ASP A 47 -22.84 0.29 6.05
N ILE A 48 -22.52 -0.02 7.31
CA ILE A 48 -22.25 -1.38 7.80
C ILE A 48 -23.51 -2.27 7.66
N SER A 49 -24.70 -1.68 7.60
CA SER A 49 -25.97 -2.40 7.45
C SER A 49 -26.23 -2.90 6.02
N ARG A 50 -25.52 -2.37 5.02
CA ARG A 50 -25.74 -2.68 3.60
C ARG A 50 -24.79 -3.78 3.13
N THR A 51 -25.10 -5.03 3.46
CA THR A 51 -24.26 -6.18 3.10
C THR A 51 -24.65 -6.84 1.77
N THR A 52 -25.82 -6.53 1.21
CA THR A 52 -26.41 -7.23 0.05
C THR A 52 -26.80 -6.33 -1.14
N CYS A 53 -26.42 -5.05 -1.14
CA CYS A 53 -26.93 -4.06 -2.11
C CYS A 53 -26.41 -4.22 -3.55
N CYS A 54 -25.18 -4.72 -3.76
CA CYS A 54 -24.63 -4.95 -5.09
C CYS A 54 -23.64 -6.13 -5.07
N ALA A 55 -23.32 -6.68 -6.24
CA ALA A 55 -22.43 -7.84 -6.36
C ALA A 55 -21.05 -7.58 -5.76
N ARG A 56 -20.53 -6.34 -5.87
CA ARG A 56 -19.26 -5.97 -5.25
C ARG A 56 -19.34 -5.94 -3.72
N GLN A 57 -20.41 -5.38 -3.17
CA GLN A 57 -20.61 -5.34 -1.73
C GLN A 57 -20.86 -6.74 -1.17
N VAL A 58 -21.61 -7.57 -1.89
CA VAL A 58 -21.78 -9.00 -1.57
C VAL A 58 -20.43 -9.71 -1.60
N ILE A 59 -19.57 -9.48 -2.59
CA ILE A 59 -18.21 -10.05 -2.59
C ILE A 59 -17.35 -9.58 -1.42
N ILE A 60 -17.41 -8.30 -1.08
CA ILE A 60 -16.65 -7.74 0.06
C ILE A 60 -17.22 -8.26 1.39
N SER A 61 -18.54 -8.46 1.48
CA SER A 61 -19.24 -9.00 2.67
C SER A 61 -19.20 -10.52 2.76
N LEU A 62 -18.85 -11.22 1.66
CA LEU A 62 -18.68 -12.67 1.54
C LEU A 62 -17.43 -13.22 2.24
N GLU A 63 -17.19 -12.78 3.46
CA GLU A 63 -16.47 -13.60 4.41
C GLU A 63 -14.92 -13.67 4.20
N PRO A 64 -14.18 -14.10 5.22
CA PRO A 64 -12.75 -13.82 5.39
C PRO A 64 -11.84 -14.34 4.29
N ASN A 65 -12.28 -15.24 3.41
CA ASN A 65 -11.45 -15.79 2.34
C ASN A 65 -10.96 -14.73 1.35
N PHE A 66 -11.79 -13.75 0.98
CA PHE A 66 -11.37 -12.66 0.08
C PHE A 66 -10.46 -11.64 0.79
N ILE A 67 -10.71 -11.39 2.07
CA ILE A 67 -9.88 -10.51 2.91
C ILE A 67 -8.53 -11.18 3.24
N ALA A 68 -8.55 -12.48 3.47
CA ALA A 68 -7.37 -13.29 3.80
C ALA A 68 -6.55 -13.67 2.56
N GLN A 69 -7.14 -13.61 1.36
CA GLN A 69 -6.41 -13.88 0.13
C GLN A 69 -5.25 -12.89 -0.01
N LYS A 70 -4.03 -13.42 0.08
CA LYS A 70 -2.82 -12.64 -0.12
C LYS A 70 -2.63 -12.41 -1.62
N GLY A 71 -2.09 -11.25 -1.99
CA GLY A 71 -1.73 -11.00 -3.38
C GLY A 71 -0.61 -11.95 -3.81
N ALA A 72 -0.60 -12.38 -5.07
CA ALA A 72 0.39 -13.33 -5.59
C ALA A 72 1.86 -12.90 -5.32
N ILE A 73 2.14 -11.59 -5.40
CA ILE A 73 3.47 -11.04 -5.08
C ILE A 73 3.79 -11.21 -3.59
N LYS A 74 2.81 -11.00 -2.72
CA LYS A 74 2.99 -11.17 -1.27
C LYS A 74 3.28 -12.63 -0.93
N GLU A 75 2.55 -13.56 -1.54
CA GLU A 75 2.78 -15.01 -1.37
C GLU A 75 4.18 -15.42 -1.85
N LEU A 76 4.61 -14.96 -3.03
CA LEU A 76 5.94 -15.26 -3.55
C LEU A 76 7.04 -14.76 -2.61
N ILE A 77 6.90 -13.54 -2.08
CA ILE A 77 7.86 -12.94 -1.14
C ILE A 77 7.87 -13.70 0.19
N GLU A 78 6.70 -14.05 0.73
CA GLU A 78 6.58 -14.81 1.98
C GLU A 78 7.11 -16.24 1.84
N ASN A 79 6.88 -16.90 0.70
CA ASN A 79 7.42 -18.22 0.38
C ASN A 79 8.94 -18.22 0.26
N ALA A 80 9.53 -17.10 -0.16
CA ALA A 80 10.98 -16.88 -0.14
C ALA A 80 11.52 -16.55 1.26
N GLY A 81 10.68 -16.51 2.31
CA GLY A 81 11.08 -16.20 3.69
C GLY A 81 11.23 -14.70 3.99
N HIS A 82 10.80 -13.83 3.08
CA HIS A 82 10.90 -12.38 3.23
C HIS A 82 9.59 -11.76 3.76
N LYS A 83 9.71 -10.65 4.49
CA LYS A 83 8.55 -9.88 4.98
C LYS A 83 8.15 -8.82 3.97
N CYS A 84 6.91 -8.88 3.47
CA CYS A 84 6.35 -7.86 2.59
C CYS A 84 5.79 -6.69 3.42
N ILE A 85 6.38 -5.49 3.26
CA ILE A 85 5.90 -4.26 3.91
C ILE A 85 5.29 -3.36 2.85
N PHE A 86 3.99 -3.05 2.99
CA PHE A 86 3.31 -2.13 2.10
C PHE A 86 3.43 -0.70 2.62
N SER A 87 3.94 0.19 1.77
CA SER A 87 3.92 1.63 2.03
C SER A 87 2.51 2.19 1.90
N PRO A 88 2.16 3.26 2.64
CA PRO A 88 0.88 3.94 2.50
C PRO A 88 0.65 4.39 1.03
N LYS A 89 -0.58 4.22 0.52
CA LYS A 89 -0.92 4.58 -0.87
C LYS A 89 -0.73 6.08 -1.09
N PHE A 90 -0.15 6.47 -2.23
CA PHE A 90 0.16 7.87 -2.60
C PHE A 90 1.24 8.57 -1.75
N HIS A 91 2.01 7.81 -0.96
CA HIS A 91 3.08 8.35 -0.11
C HIS A 91 4.47 7.85 -0.49
N CYS A 92 4.75 7.65 -1.79
CA CYS A 92 6.05 7.17 -2.27
C CYS A 92 7.22 8.06 -1.80
N LYS A 93 7.02 9.39 -1.75
CA LYS A 93 8.00 10.39 -1.26
C LYS A 93 8.46 10.16 0.19
N LEU A 94 7.71 9.38 0.96
CA LEU A 94 8.04 9.08 2.35
C LEU A 94 8.93 7.83 2.48
N ASN A 95 9.03 7.00 1.44
CA ASN A 95 9.87 5.81 1.43
C ASN A 95 11.34 6.18 1.67
N PHE A 96 12.04 5.39 2.49
CA PHE A 96 13.44 5.64 2.81
C PHE A 96 14.34 5.54 1.57
N ILE A 97 13.96 4.74 0.58
CA ILE A 97 14.73 4.59 -0.67
C ILE A 97 14.77 5.89 -1.48
N GLU A 98 13.69 6.70 -1.46
CA GLU A 98 13.66 8.01 -2.12
C GLU A 98 14.67 8.98 -1.49
N ARG A 99 14.83 8.92 -0.17
CA ARG A 99 15.81 9.75 0.55
C ARG A 99 17.24 9.30 0.26
N TYR A 100 17.45 7.99 0.16
CA TYR A 100 18.73 7.41 -0.22
C TYR A 100 19.13 7.85 -1.63
N TRP A 101 18.23 7.71 -2.61
CA TRP A 101 18.45 8.20 -3.98
C TRP A 101 18.63 9.71 -4.04
N GLY A 102 17.93 10.48 -3.20
CA GLY A 102 18.12 11.93 -3.14
C GLY A 102 19.55 12.34 -2.75
N VAL A 103 20.17 11.63 -1.80
CA VAL A 103 21.57 11.87 -1.42
C VAL A 103 22.51 11.41 -2.53
N ALA A 104 22.31 10.20 -3.06
CA ALA A 104 23.14 9.67 -4.14
C ALA A 104 23.10 10.58 -5.37
N LYS A 105 21.92 11.07 -5.75
CA LYS A 105 21.74 12.02 -6.86
C LYS A 105 22.47 13.34 -6.60
N ARG A 106 22.40 13.88 -5.39
CA ARG A 106 23.13 15.11 -5.03
C ARG A 106 24.64 14.92 -5.21
N TYR A 107 25.19 13.82 -4.69
CA TYR A 107 26.60 13.48 -4.86
C TYR A 107 26.96 13.34 -6.34
N SER A 108 26.12 12.66 -7.13
CA SER A 108 26.37 12.50 -8.56
C SER A 108 26.32 13.82 -9.31
N CYS A 109 25.47 14.78 -8.91
CA CYS A 109 25.44 16.11 -9.50
C CYS A 109 26.66 16.96 -9.13
N GLU A 110 27.15 16.86 -7.89
CA GLU A 110 28.33 17.61 -7.42
C GLU A 110 29.64 17.12 -8.08
N ASN A 111 29.71 15.85 -8.48
CA ASN A 111 30.88 15.22 -9.09
C ASN A 111 30.69 14.92 -10.59
N CYS A 112 29.76 15.59 -11.27
CA CYS A 112 29.37 15.26 -12.64
C CYS A 112 30.35 15.80 -13.68
N ASP A 113 31.00 14.90 -14.43
CA ASP A 113 31.85 15.27 -15.59
C ASP A 113 31.06 15.41 -16.90
N TYR A 114 29.72 15.31 -16.87
CA TYR A 114 28.79 15.34 -18.02
C TYR A 114 29.05 14.29 -19.12
N LEU A 115 29.95 13.34 -18.89
CA LEU A 115 30.22 12.21 -19.77
C LEU A 115 29.46 10.96 -19.31
N TRP A 116 28.90 10.20 -20.25
CA TRP A 116 28.17 8.95 -19.95
C TRP A 116 29.02 7.92 -19.17
N LYS A 117 30.27 7.72 -19.59
CA LYS A 117 31.20 6.80 -18.90
C LYS A 117 31.54 7.28 -17.48
N GLY A 118 31.60 8.60 -17.27
CA GLY A 118 31.76 9.20 -15.96
C GLY A 118 30.53 8.94 -15.09
N LEU A 119 29.33 9.21 -15.62
CA LEU A 119 28.07 8.97 -14.91
C LEU A 119 27.94 7.53 -14.43
N GLN A 120 28.28 6.54 -15.27
CA GLN A 120 28.23 5.13 -14.87
C GLN A 120 29.10 4.86 -13.64
N LYS A 121 30.32 5.39 -13.58
CA LYS A 121 31.22 5.24 -12.42
C LYS A 121 30.70 6.00 -11.19
N ILE A 122 30.31 7.25 -11.40
CA ILE A 122 29.83 8.16 -10.35
C ILE A 122 28.56 7.62 -9.67
N VAL A 123 27.68 6.91 -10.40
CA VAL A 123 26.49 6.29 -9.78
C VAL A 123 26.90 5.21 -8.77
N TYR A 124 27.88 4.36 -9.07
CA TYR A 124 28.33 3.35 -8.11
C TYR A 124 29.01 4.00 -6.90
N GLU A 125 29.84 5.02 -7.12
CA GLU A 125 30.49 5.77 -6.05
C GLU A 125 29.48 6.52 -5.18
N SER A 126 28.44 7.11 -5.78
CA SER A 126 27.41 7.85 -5.05
C SER A 126 26.52 6.94 -4.21
N LEU A 127 26.28 5.71 -4.65
CA LEU A 127 25.57 4.70 -3.87
C LEU A 127 26.39 4.25 -2.65
N ASN A 128 27.72 4.11 -2.82
CA ASN A 128 28.65 3.72 -1.77
C ASN A 128 28.99 4.86 -0.79
N SER A 129 28.85 6.12 -1.20
CA SER A 129 29.14 7.28 -0.35
C SER A 129 28.12 7.48 0.79
N VAL A 130 26.93 6.86 0.67
CA VAL A 130 25.89 6.98 1.70
C VAL A 130 26.20 6.07 2.89
N ASN A 131 26.68 6.67 3.97
CA ASN A 131 26.96 5.97 5.22
C ASN A 131 25.76 5.20 5.77
N LEU A 132 26.03 4.01 6.32
CA LEU A 132 25.02 3.14 6.96
C LEU A 132 24.23 3.87 8.07
N THR A 133 24.88 4.77 8.80
CA THR A 133 24.25 5.59 9.85
C THR A 133 23.14 6.48 9.28
N THR A 134 23.34 7.03 8.09
CA THR A 134 22.37 7.84 7.36
C THR A 134 21.21 6.99 6.85
N ILE A 135 21.49 5.81 6.29
CA ILE A 135 20.47 4.85 5.84
C ILE A 135 19.55 4.47 7.03
N ARG A 136 20.14 4.15 8.19
CA ARG A 136 19.39 3.86 9.42
C ARG A 136 18.53 5.04 9.88
N LYS A 137 19.00 6.29 9.74
CA LYS A 137 18.20 7.49 10.04
C LYS A 137 17.00 7.60 9.10
N PHE A 138 17.17 7.32 7.81
CA PHE A 138 16.06 7.35 6.84
C PHE A 138 15.03 6.27 7.10
N SER A 139 15.46 5.04 7.41
CA SER A 139 14.57 3.94 7.77
C SER A 139 13.72 4.29 9.01
N ARG A 140 14.35 4.80 10.09
CA ARG A 140 13.61 5.22 11.28
C ARG A 140 12.57 6.30 10.98
N LYS A 141 12.92 7.29 10.17
CA LYS A 141 11.99 8.34 9.77
C LYS A 141 10.80 7.76 9.01
N PHE A 142 11.03 6.85 8.06
CA PHE A 142 9.96 6.16 7.33
C PHE A 142 9.03 5.40 8.28
N TRP A 143 9.57 4.68 9.26
CA TRP A 143 8.74 3.98 10.27
C TRP A 143 7.86 4.93 11.09
N CYS A 144 8.36 6.10 11.48
CA CYS A 144 7.54 7.10 12.16
C CYS A 144 6.39 7.61 11.27
N TYR A 145 6.65 7.85 9.99
CA TYR A 145 5.59 8.22 9.04
C TYR A 145 4.57 7.10 8.88
N MET A 146 5.02 5.85 8.76
CA MET A 146 4.13 4.69 8.65
C MET A 146 3.24 4.53 9.89
N ASP A 147 3.78 4.74 11.09
CA ASP A 147 3.00 4.67 12.34
C ASP A 147 1.88 5.71 12.37
N LEU A 148 2.16 6.94 11.94
CA LEU A 148 1.16 8.00 11.88
C LEU A 148 0.12 7.77 10.77
N CYS A 149 0.55 7.36 9.58
CA CYS A 149 -0.37 7.07 8.48
C CYS A 149 -1.30 5.89 8.78
N ARG A 150 -0.88 4.94 9.62
CA ARG A 150 -1.73 3.83 10.10
C ARG A 150 -2.79 4.27 11.10
N LYS A 151 -2.66 5.47 11.66
CA LYS A 151 -3.60 6.08 12.61
C LYS A 151 -4.57 7.05 11.91
N ASP A 152 -4.63 7.02 10.58
CA ASP A 152 -5.50 7.84 9.73
C ASP A 152 -5.39 9.36 9.95
N ILE A 153 -4.22 9.83 10.41
CA ILE A 153 -3.95 11.26 10.61
C ILE A 153 -3.75 11.96 9.26
N ASP A 154 -4.34 13.15 9.09
CA ASP A 154 -4.19 13.94 7.87
C ASP A 154 -2.72 14.29 7.55
N ARG A 155 -2.40 14.35 6.25
CA ARG A 155 -1.05 14.55 5.71
C ARG A 155 -0.36 15.78 6.28
N LYS A 156 -1.05 16.91 6.39
CA LYS A 156 -0.44 18.16 6.86
C LYS A 156 -0.04 18.05 8.33
N LEU A 157 -0.88 17.37 9.10
CA LEU A 157 -0.67 17.11 10.52
C LEU A 157 0.48 16.11 10.74
N VAL A 158 0.58 15.07 9.91
CA VAL A 158 1.71 14.12 9.94
C VAL A 158 3.05 14.84 9.69
N GLU A 159 3.12 15.69 8.67
CA GLU A 159 4.33 16.47 8.37
C GLU A 159 4.67 17.45 9.51
N TYR A 160 3.67 18.13 10.08
CA TYR A 160 3.83 19.02 11.22
C TYR A 160 4.37 18.27 12.45
N ALA A 161 3.75 17.14 12.82
CA ALA A 161 4.11 16.34 13.99
C ALA A 161 5.55 15.85 13.90
N ILE A 162 5.97 15.33 12.74
CA ILE A 162 7.35 14.86 12.55
C ILE A 162 8.36 16.00 12.56
N LYS A 163 7.97 17.20 12.10
CA LYS A 163 8.83 18.38 12.17
C LYS A 163 8.98 18.88 13.62
N LYS A 164 7.88 18.89 14.39
CA LYS A 164 7.84 19.32 15.79
C LYS A 164 8.57 18.35 16.72
N TYR A 165 8.33 17.05 16.56
CA TYR A 165 8.89 16.00 17.43
C TYR A 165 10.11 15.29 16.82
N LYS A 166 11.03 16.07 16.23
CA LYS A 166 12.23 15.54 15.55
C LYS A 166 13.21 14.81 16.49
N SER A 167 13.25 15.21 17.76
CA SER A 167 14.11 14.62 18.81
C SER A 167 13.57 13.30 19.35
N HIS A 168 12.25 13.13 19.35
CA HIS A 168 11.60 11.96 19.89
C HIS A 168 11.57 10.84 18.85
N ARG A 169 12.00 9.63 19.25
CA ARG A 169 11.96 8.45 18.38
C ARG A 169 10.54 7.93 18.14
N ARG A 170 9.57 8.39 18.92
CA ARG A 170 8.14 8.07 18.85
C ARG A 170 7.35 9.32 19.24
N ILE A 171 6.21 9.53 18.60
CA ILE A 171 5.30 10.62 18.98
C ILE A 171 4.46 10.12 20.17
N PRO A 172 4.43 10.85 21.31
CA PRO A 172 3.62 10.48 22.46
C PRO A 172 2.13 10.38 22.14
N GLU A 173 1.41 9.55 22.87
CA GLU A 173 -0.02 9.26 22.62
C GLU A 173 -0.90 10.51 22.80
N CYS A 174 -0.58 11.34 23.79
CA CYS A 174 -1.26 12.63 24.01
C CYS A 174 -1.21 13.57 22.79
N VAL A 175 -0.12 13.55 22.02
CA VAL A 175 0.02 14.36 20.81
C VAL A 175 -0.83 13.79 19.68
N LEU A 176 -0.97 12.48 19.61
CA LEU A 176 -1.82 11.83 18.61
C LEU A 176 -3.30 12.18 18.86
N GLU A 177 -3.71 12.18 20.12
CA GLU A 177 -5.05 12.62 20.52
C GLU A 177 -5.33 14.07 20.15
N GLU A 178 -4.36 14.97 20.34
CA GLU A 178 -4.47 16.37 19.90
C GLU A 178 -4.63 16.47 18.37
N LEU A 179 -3.81 15.75 17.60
CA LEU A 179 -3.88 15.78 16.14
C LEU A 179 -5.20 15.21 15.60
N ASN A 180 -5.76 14.21 16.28
CA ASN A 180 -7.07 13.63 15.92
C ASN A 180 -8.25 14.57 16.20
N LYS A 181 -8.12 15.50 17.15
CA LYS A 181 -9.15 16.53 17.38
C LYS A 181 -9.26 17.49 16.18
N PHE A 182 -8.14 17.84 15.56
CA PHE A 182 -8.11 18.72 14.38
C PHE A 182 -8.64 18.07 13.09
N THR A 183 -8.83 16.74 13.06
CA THR A 183 -9.41 16.03 11.91
C THR A 183 -10.91 15.79 12.01
N ASN A 184 -11.51 16.00 13.20
CA ASN A 184 -12.93 15.75 13.46
C ASN A 184 -13.80 17.03 13.48
N ASP A 185 -13.20 18.18 13.17
CA ASP A 185 -13.89 19.45 12.87
C ASP A 185 -13.93 19.68 11.35
#